data_AF-A0A3S0RCH8-F1
#
_entry.id   AF-A0A3S0RCH8-F1
#
_cell.length_a   1.000
_cell.length_b   1.000
_cell.length_c   1.000
_cell.angle_alpha   90.00
_cell.angle_beta   90.00
_cell.angle_gamma   90.00
#
_symmetry.space_group_name_H-M   'P 1'
#
loop_
_entity.id
_entity.type
_entity.pdbx_description
1 polymer ?
#
loop_
_entity_poly.entity_id
_entity_poly.type
_entity_poly.pdbx_seq_one_letter_code
_entity_poly.pdbx_strand_id
1 'polypeptide(L)' 'MINYERLAILLVRVIATFWLVLITFSWSAYGIELAVGVSVQHYPMHTIIGNVGYIVICLLVLIFSRPLGRLLASGLGEQA' A
#
# COMPACT_ATOMS: atom_id res chain seq x y z
N MET A 1 9.34 19.16 -19.80
CA MET A 1 8.96 19.47 -18.41
C MET A 1 8.60 18.18 -17.71
N ILE A 2 9.33 17.82 -16.65
CA ILE A 2 8.95 16.69 -15.79
C ILE A 2 7.59 17.03 -15.22
N ASN A 3 6.58 16.21 -15.53
CA ASN A 3 5.24 16.44 -15.07
C ASN A 3 5.15 15.94 -13.62
N TYR A 4 5.39 16.85 -12.66
CA TYR A 4 5.52 16.55 -11.22
C TYR A 4 4.33 15.74 -10.68
N GLU A 5 3.13 15.95 -11.22
CA GLU A 5 1.94 15.19 -10.88
C GLU A 5 2.07 13.70 -11.24
N ARG A 6 2.54 13.38 -12.46
CA ARG A 6 2.79 11.99 -12.87
C ARG A 6 3.87 11.34 -12.00
N LEU A 7 4.90 12.12 -11.64
CA LEU A 7 5.99 11.64 -10.80
C LEU A 7 5.50 11.35 -9.37
N ALA A 8 4.67 12.22 -8.79
CA ALA A 8 4.06 12.01 -7.49
C ALA A 8 3.16 10.77 -7.46
N ILE A 9 2.31 10.58 -8.46
CA ILE A 9 1.45 9.39 -8.58
C ILE A 9 2.30 8.12 -8.69
N LEU A 10 3.38 8.17 -9.48
CA LEU A 10 4.28 7.03 -9.65
C LEU A 10 4.96 6.68 -8.32
N LEU A 11 5.47 7.67 -7.58
CA LEU A 11 6.08 7.46 -6.28
C LEU A 11 5.10 6.84 -5.27
N VAL A 12 3.87 7.37 -5.18
CA VAL A 12 2.83 6.83 -4.30
C VAL A 12 2.54 5.36 -4.64
N ARG A 13 2.44 5.01 -5.92
CA ARG A 13 2.19 3.63 -6.34
C ARG A 13 3.37 2.70 -6.02
N VAL A 14 4.60 3.15 -6.23
CA VAL A 14 5.81 2.37 -5.91
C VAL A 14 5.88 2.11 -4.42
N ILE A 15 5.68 3.14 -3.59
CA ILE A 15 5.71 3.02 -2.12
C ILE A 15 4.60 2.08 -1.63
N ALA A 16 3.36 2.25 -2.13
CA ALA A 16 2.24 1.38 -1.75
C ALA A 16 2.48 -0.08 -2.16
N THR A 17 3.04 -0.32 -3.34
CA THR A 17 3.37 -1.67 -3.82
C THR A 17 4.47 -2.30 -2.96
N PHE A 18 5.51 -1.54 -2.64
CA PHE A 18 6.61 -2.00 -1.81
C PHE A 18 6.13 -2.43 -0.42
N TRP A 19 5.30 -1.60 0.23
CA TRP A 19 4.71 -1.95 1.52
C TRP A 19 3.80 -3.17 1.46
N LEU A 20 2.97 -3.27 0.42
CA LEU A 20 2.09 -4.43 0.22
C LEU A 20 2.89 -5.74 0.11
N VAL A 21 4.00 -5.73 -0.64
CA VAL A 21 4.88 -6.90 -0.78
C VAL A 21 5.50 -7.29 0.56
N LEU A 22 6.07 -6.32 1.29
CA LEU A 22 6.71 -6.59 2.58
C LEU A 22 5.72 -7.17 3.60
N ILE A 23 4.54 -6.56 3.73
CA ILE A 23 3.53 -7.03 4.69
C ILE A 23 3.06 -8.43 4.29
N THR A 24 2.75 -8.66 3.02
CA THR A 24 2.31 -9.98 2.54
C THR A 24 3.38 -11.04 2.79
N PHE A 25 4.65 -10.74 2.54
CA PHE A 25 5.77 -11.64 2.79
C PHE A 25 5.90 -11.97 4.28
N SER A 26 5.92 -10.97 5.16
CA SER A 26 6.02 -11.18 6.61
C SER A 26 4.86 -12.02 7.15
N TRP A 27 3.63 -11.78 6.69
CA TRP A 27 2.47 -12.59 7.09
C TRP A 27 2.51 -14.02 6.56
N SER A 28 3.02 -14.20 5.34
CA SER A 28 3.19 -15.53 4.76
C SER A 28 4.24 -16.32 5.54
N ALA A 29 5.37 -15.70 5.87
CA ALA A 29 6.41 -16.31 6.70
C ALA A 29 5.87 -16.70 8.08
N TYR A 30 5.14 -15.79 8.75
CA TYR A 30 4.48 -16.08 10.02
C TYR A 30 3.52 -17.28 9.93
N GLY A 31 2.69 -17.33 8.88
CA GLY A 31 1.77 -18.44 8.65
C GLY A 31 2.50 -19.77 8.42
N ILE A 32 3.63 -19.76 7.73
CA ILE A 32 4.46 -20.95 7.52
C ILE A 32 5.09 -21.41 8.84
N GLU A 33 5.67 -20.51 9.63
CA GLU A 33 6.25 -20.85 10.94
C GLU A 33 5.22 -21.48 11.87
N LEU A 34 3.98 -20.94 11.86
CA LEU A 34 2.87 -21.45 12.66
C LEU A 34 2.44 -22.84 12.16
N ALA A 35 2.39 -23.07 10.86
CA ALA A 35 2.04 -24.36 10.27
C ALA A 35 3.09 -25.45 10.52
N VAL A 36 4.37 -25.09 10.62
CA VAL A 36 5.48 -26.02 10.90
C VAL A 36 5.60 -26.32 12.41
N GLY A 37 4.83 -25.64 13.27
CA GLY A 37 4.81 -25.87 14.71
C GLY A 37 6.05 -25.32 15.43
N VAL A 38 6.78 -24.40 14.79
CA VAL A 38 7.85 -23.63 15.44
C VAL A 38 7.22 -22.75 16.53
N SER A 39 7.91 -22.50 17.64
CA SER A 39 7.41 -21.59 18.68
C SER A 39 7.36 -20.16 18.12
N VAL A 40 6.19 -19.75 17.62
CA VAL A 40 6.01 -18.41 17.05
C VAL A 40 5.48 -17.46 18.12
N GLN A 41 6.00 -16.23 18.12
CA GLN A 41 5.48 -15.16 18.96
C GLN A 41 4.05 -14.86 18.54
N HIS A 42 3.08 -15.07 19.44
CA HIS A 42 1.68 -14.79 19.14
C HIS A 42 1.46 -13.28 19.08
N TYR A 43 1.07 -12.79 17.90
CA TYR A 43 0.75 -11.38 17.72
C TYR A 43 -0.59 -11.05 18.38
N PRO A 44 -0.69 -9.92 19.10
CA PRO A 44 -1.95 -9.49 19.65
C PRO A 44 -2.91 -9.09 18.51
N MET A 45 -4.21 -9.31 18.72
CA MET A 45 -5.25 -9.18 17.69
C MET A 45 -5.26 -7.81 17.00
N HIS A 46 -4.95 -6.73 17.73
CA HIS A 46 -4.89 -5.37 17.18
C HIS A 46 -3.78 -5.20 16.12
N THR A 47 -2.67 -5.93 16.22
CA THR A 47 -1.59 -5.90 15.21
C THR A 47 -2.03 -6.60 13.92
N ILE A 48 -2.80 -7.69 14.05
CA ILE A 48 -3.38 -8.40 12.91
C ILE A 48 -4.31 -7.48 12.13
N ILE A 49 -5.24 -6.86 12.85
CA ILE A 49 -6.21 -5.92 12.28
C ILE A 49 -5.50 -4.72 11.64
N GLY A 50 -4.49 -4.16 12.31
CA GLY A 50 -3.70 -3.05 11.79
C GLY A 50 -3.02 -3.37 10.45
N ASN A 51 -2.40 -4.55 10.34
CA ASN A 51 -1.71 -4.96 9.13
C ASN A 51 -2.68 -5.24 7.97
N VAL A 52 -3.81 -5.90 8.24
CA VAL A 52 -4.87 -6.10 7.23
C VAL A 52 -5.41 -4.76 6.75
N GLY A 53 -5.67 -3.82 7.67
CA GLY A 53 -6.08 -2.46 7.34
C GLY A 53 -5.06 -1.75 6.43
N TYR A 54 -3.77 -1.93 6.71
CA TYR A 54 -2.69 -1.35 5.91
C TYR A 54 -2.68 -1.88 4.46
N ILE A 55 -2.89 -3.19 4.27
CA ILE A 55 -3.00 -3.80 2.93
C ILE A 55 -4.19 -3.22 2.18
N VAL A 56 -5.37 -3.15 2.83
CA VAL A 56 -6.58 -2.61 2.22
C VAL A 56 -6.38 -1.15 1.80
N ILE A 57 -5.79 -0.32 2.67
CA ILE A 57 -5.49 1.08 2.35
C ILE A 57 -4.50 1.17 1.17
N CYS A 58 -3.44 0.36 1.14
CA CYS A 58 -2.50 0.35 0.01
C CYS A 58 -3.19 -0.02 -1.31
N LEU A 59 -4.08 -1.00 -1.30
CA LEU A 59 -4.87 -1.38 -2.49
C LEU A 59 -5.80 -0.25 -2.93
N LEU A 60 -6.48 0.41 -2.00
CA LEU A 60 -7.31 1.58 -2.30
C LEU A 60 -6.47 2.70 -2.92
N VAL A 61 -5.31 3.03 -2.33
CA VAL A 61 -4.37 4.02 -2.88
C VAL A 61 -3.97 3.64 -4.31
N LEU A 62 -3.65 2.37 -4.58
CA LEU A 62 -3.29 1.90 -5.92
C LEU A 62 -4.45 2.05 -6.91
N ILE A 63 -5.67 1.68 -6.52
CA ILE A 63 -6.88 1.76 -7.37
C ILE A 63 -7.24 3.22 -7.66
N PHE A 64 -7.27 4.06 -6.62
CA PHE A 64 -7.69 5.46 -6.71
C PHE A 64 -6.59 6.40 -7.21
N SER A 65 -5.34 5.97 -7.30
CA SER A 65 -4.25 6.77 -7.88
C SER A 65 -4.50 7.21 -9.33
N ARG A 66 -5.27 6.44 -10.11
CA ARG A 66 -5.66 6.79 -11.49
C ARG A 66 -6.70 7.93 -11.57
N PRO A 67 -7.84 7.86 -10.88
CA PRO A 67 -8.80 8.96 -10.86
C PRO A 67 -8.26 10.21 -10.15
N LEU A 68 -7.42 10.06 -9.11
CA LEU A 68 -6.76 11.21 -8.47
C LEU A 68 -5.90 12.02 -9.45
N GLY A 69 -5.16 11.34 -10.33
CA GLY A 69 -4.39 12.03 -11.38
C GLY A 69 -5.22 12.65 -12.51
N ARG A 70 -6.53 12.39 -12.56
CA ARG A 70 -7.44 13.14 -13.46
C ARG A 70 -8.00 14.37 -12.77
N LEU A 71 -8.31 14.27 -11.47
CA LEU A 71 -8.84 15.37 -10.66
C LEU A 71 -7.79 16.44 -10.34
N LEU A 72 -6.55 16.03 -10.07
CA LEU A 72 -5.44 16.95 -9.86
C LEU A 72 -5.09 17.70 -11.16
N ALA A 73 -5.03 16.98 -12.29
CA ALA A 73 -4.84 17.58 -13.61
C ALA A 73 -5.94 18.59 -14.01
N SER A 74 -7.21 18.35 -13.63
CA SER A 74 -8.30 19.30 -13.91
C SER A 74 -8.22 20.56 -13.05
N GLY A 75 -7.86 20.44 -11.77
CA GLY A 75 -7.75 21.59 -10.87
C GLY A 75 -6.54 22.50 -11.13
N LEU A 76 -5.48 21.98 -11.75
CA LEU A 76 -4.31 22.74 -12.18
C LEU A 76 -4.48 23.39 -13.57
N GLY A 77 -5.41 22.91 -14.39
CA GLY A 77 -5.69 23.45 -15.72
C GLY A 77 -6.57 24.72 -15.73
N GLU A 78 -7.27 25.02 -14.63
CA GLU A 78 -8.11 26.22 -14.48
C GLU A 78 -7.37 27.46 -13.97
N GLN A 79 -6.07 27.36 -13.63
CA GLN A 79 -5.26 28.47 -13.14
C GLN A 79 -4.18 28.95 -14.14
N ALA A 80 -4.24 28.54 -15.41
CA ALA A 80 -3.31 28.95 -16.47
C ALA A 80 -4.00 29.77 -17.57
#